data_AF-A0A8H7GBP2-F1
#
_entry.id   AF-A0A8H7GBP2-F1
#
_cell.length_a   1.000
_cell.length_b   1.000
_cell.length_c   1.000
_cell.angle_alpha   90.00
_cell.angle_beta   90.00
_cell.angle_gamma   90.00
#
_symmetry.space_group_name_H-M   'P 1'
#
loop_
_entity.id
_entity.type
_entity.pdbx_description
1 polymer ?
#
loop_
_entity_poly.entity_id
_entity_poly.type
_entity_poly.pdbx_seq_one_letter_code
_entity_poly.pdbx_strand_id
1 'polypeptide(L)'
;MKPLMVLAGVEDATSMSSAAGIQHTADIAAAALAGNYTGPLVAAVTFIPMLSQTSRSPSILLLSSLAAVVAAPTRTLYGSTKSAALMLYQSLSIEHPRIRFSFILPSTVEGDFRSGAVDGGPVREQDPAKSGLKRGTVAKACLRAVDWGTRDVFMPSYYRLGHLIFWIWPGLYHHHLLHILLQVLYSVFITERS
;
A
#
# COMPACT_ATOMS: atom_id res chain seq x y z
N MET A 1 -19.59 -6.25 -3.94
CA MET A 1 -19.74 -5.63 -2.60
C MET A 1 -19.00 -4.27 -2.59
N LYS A 2 -19.51 -3.23 -1.91
CA LYS A 2 -18.92 -1.87 -1.83
C LYS A 2 -18.48 -1.54 -0.38
N PRO A 3 -17.29 -1.96 0.10
CA PRO A 3 -16.98 -1.92 1.54
C PRO A 3 -16.96 -0.54 2.19
N LEU A 4 -16.57 0.51 1.46
CA LEU A 4 -16.66 1.89 1.95
C LEU A 4 -18.11 2.29 2.22
N MET A 5 -19.03 1.88 1.35
CA MET A 5 -20.46 2.22 1.47
C MET A 5 -21.09 1.53 2.69
N VAL A 6 -20.62 0.34 3.04
CA VAL A 6 -21.04 -0.35 4.28
C VAL A 6 -20.69 0.48 5.52
N LEU A 7 -19.53 1.16 5.55
CA LEU A 7 -19.17 2.05 6.68
C LEU A 7 -20.13 3.23 6.81
N ALA A 8 -20.66 3.69 5.68
CA ALA A 8 -21.64 4.77 5.59
C ALA A 8 -23.08 4.33 5.89
N GLY A 9 -23.29 3.07 6.28
CA GLY A 9 -24.62 2.51 6.54
C GLY A 9 -25.42 2.17 5.28
N VAL A 10 -24.75 2.06 4.12
CA VAL A 10 -25.37 1.66 2.85
C VAL A 10 -25.16 0.16 2.65
N GLU A 11 -26.17 -0.63 2.98
CA GLU A 11 -26.15 -2.09 2.91
C GLU A 11 -26.57 -2.60 1.53
N ASP A 12 -27.56 -1.93 0.92
CA ASP A 12 -28.17 -2.31 -0.36
C ASP A 12 -28.28 -1.13 -1.34
N ALA A 13 -28.56 -1.43 -2.62
CA ALA A 13 -28.61 -0.44 -3.70
C ALA A 13 -29.69 0.65 -3.53
N THR A 14 -30.66 0.43 -2.66
CA THR A 14 -31.76 1.37 -2.35
C THR A 14 -31.52 2.16 -1.07
N SER A 15 -30.50 1.80 -0.28
CA SER A 15 -30.19 2.46 0.99
C SER A 15 -29.34 3.72 0.77
N MET A 16 -29.63 4.77 1.54
CA MET A 16 -28.88 6.03 1.53
C MET A 16 -27.97 6.12 2.76
N SER A 17 -26.85 6.83 2.63
CA SER A 17 -25.97 7.07 3.78
C SER A 17 -26.68 7.88 4.86
N SER A 18 -26.60 7.43 6.10
CA SER A 18 -27.10 8.19 7.26
C SER A 18 -26.05 9.17 7.77
N ALA A 19 -26.47 10.23 8.48
CA ALA A 19 -25.53 11.15 9.12
C ALA A 19 -24.55 10.42 10.06
N ALA A 20 -25.05 9.44 10.82
CA ALA A 20 -24.21 8.59 11.68
C ALA A 20 -23.21 7.74 10.89
N GLY A 21 -23.62 7.16 9.75
CA GLY A 21 -22.74 6.39 8.88
C GLY A 21 -21.66 7.26 8.22
N ILE A 22 -22.01 8.48 7.80
CA ILE A 22 -21.05 9.45 7.27
C ILE A 22 -20.00 9.80 8.34
N GLN A 23 -20.44 10.12 9.56
CA GLN A 23 -19.53 10.43 10.67
C GLN A 23 -18.62 9.25 10.99
N HIS A 24 -19.18 8.03 11.08
CA HIS A 24 -18.41 6.81 11.31
C HIS A 24 -17.34 6.59 10.22
N THR A 25 -17.69 6.84 8.96
CA THR A 25 -16.73 6.76 7.84
C THR A 25 -15.62 7.80 7.98
N ALA A 26 -15.94 9.02 8.39
CA ALA A 26 -14.97 10.08 8.64
C ALA A 26 -14.02 9.72 9.80
N ASP A 27 -14.53 9.15 10.88
CA ASP A 27 -13.74 8.75 12.05
C ASP A 27 -12.74 7.63 11.69
N ILE A 28 -13.17 6.63 10.91
CA ILE A 28 -12.28 5.57 10.39
C ILE A 28 -11.20 6.18 9.49
N ALA A 29 -11.58 7.08 8.58
CA ALA A 29 -10.63 7.73 7.68
C ALA A 29 -9.59 8.55 8.47
N ALA A 30 -10.01 9.28 9.51
CA ALA A 30 -9.14 10.05 10.39
C ALA A 30 -8.15 9.13 11.15
N ALA A 31 -8.63 8.01 11.68
CA ALA A 31 -7.77 7.02 12.35
C ALA A 31 -6.73 6.42 11.38
N ALA A 32 -7.15 6.08 10.16
CA ALA A 32 -6.26 5.57 9.12
C ALA A 32 -5.18 6.62 8.72
N LEU A 33 -5.58 7.88 8.56
CA LEU A 33 -4.67 8.99 8.26
C LEU A 33 -3.65 9.21 9.37
N ALA A 34 -4.08 9.16 10.64
CA ALA A 34 -3.19 9.35 11.78
C ALA A 34 -2.01 8.37 11.76
N GLY A 35 -2.28 7.08 11.52
CA GLY A 35 -1.24 6.05 11.45
C GLY A 35 -0.44 6.06 10.14
N ASN A 36 -1.12 6.13 8.99
CA ASN A 36 -0.47 5.92 7.70
C ASN A 36 0.14 7.17 7.08
N TYR A 37 -0.30 8.37 7.46
CA TYR A 37 0.17 9.63 6.90
C TYR A 37 0.80 10.53 7.97
N THR A 38 0.06 10.86 9.04
CA THR A 38 0.56 11.78 10.07
C THR A 38 1.78 11.21 10.81
N GLY A 39 1.79 9.92 11.12
CA GLY A 39 2.97 9.25 11.71
C GLY A 39 4.24 9.43 10.86
N PRO A 40 4.24 9.01 9.58
CA PRO A 40 5.35 9.27 8.66
C PRO A 40 5.70 10.76 8.51
N LEU A 41 4.72 11.66 8.41
CA LEU A 41 4.97 13.10 8.34
C LEU A 41 5.77 13.59 9.56
N VAL A 42 5.33 13.23 10.77
CA VAL A 42 6.01 13.59 12.02
C VAL A 42 7.43 13.01 12.04
N ALA A 43 7.60 11.74 11.68
CA ALA A 43 8.91 11.11 11.62
C ALA A 43 9.86 11.85 10.63
N ALA A 44 9.35 12.25 9.47
CA ALA A 44 10.13 12.99 8.48
C ALA A 44 10.61 14.34 9.03
N VAL A 45 9.69 15.17 9.55
CA VAL A 45 10.06 16.51 10.06
C VAL A 45 10.98 16.46 11.28
N THR A 46 10.89 15.40 12.08
CA THR A 46 11.81 15.18 13.21
C THR A 46 13.19 14.72 12.75
N PHE A 47 13.27 13.72 11.88
CA PHE A 47 14.54 13.04 11.60
C PHE A 47 15.31 13.58 10.40
N ILE A 48 14.68 14.25 9.43
CA ILE A 48 15.39 14.83 8.28
C ILE A 48 16.46 15.84 8.70
N PRO A 49 16.18 16.81 9.60
CA PRO A 49 17.21 17.76 10.05
C PRO A 49 18.36 17.06 10.78
N MET A 50 18.04 16.07 11.61
CA MET A 50 19.03 15.30 12.36
C MET A 50 19.94 14.49 11.41
N LEU A 51 19.34 13.69 10.53
CA LEU A 51 20.05 12.86 9.55
C LEU A 51 20.94 13.70 8.64
N SER A 52 20.46 14.88 8.22
CA SER A 52 21.21 15.81 7.37
C SER A 52 22.46 16.38 8.04
N GLN A 53 22.47 16.47 9.37
CA GLN A 53 23.58 17.04 10.13
C GLN A 53 24.55 15.98 10.66
N THR A 54 24.06 14.80 11.05
CA THR A 54 24.85 13.84 11.82
C THR A 54 25.25 12.59 11.06
N SER A 55 24.57 12.24 9.95
CA SER A 55 24.85 11.03 9.20
C SER A 55 25.76 11.29 8.00
N ARG A 56 26.78 10.45 7.83
CA ARG A 56 27.62 10.44 6.62
C ARG A 56 26.94 9.77 5.42
N SER A 57 25.87 9.01 5.67
CA SER A 57 25.11 8.30 4.64
C SER A 57 23.63 8.25 5.05
N PRO A 58 22.92 9.39 5.04
CA PRO A 58 21.54 9.44 5.49
C PRO A 58 20.61 8.68 4.53
N SER A 59 19.72 7.88 5.12
CA SER A 59 18.76 7.06 4.39
C SER A 59 17.43 7.02 5.13
N ILE A 60 16.34 7.08 4.40
CA ILE A 60 14.97 6.97 4.90
C ILE A 60 14.24 5.92 4.08
N LEU A 61 13.55 5.01 4.76
CA LEU A 61 12.69 4.02 4.12
C LEU A 61 11.23 4.24 4.52
N LEU A 62 10.35 4.27 3.53
CA LEU A 62 8.90 4.22 3.71
C LEU A 62 8.36 2.83 3.38
N LEU A 63 7.76 2.17 4.37
CA LEU A 63 6.98 0.95 4.15
C LEU A 63 5.56 1.33 3.68
N SER A 64 5.40 1.40 2.37
CA SER A 64 4.13 1.70 1.70
C SER A 64 3.37 0.41 1.38
N SER A 65 2.67 0.36 0.25
CA SER A 65 1.92 -0.80 -0.23
C SER A 65 1.74 -0.75 -1.74
N LEU A 66 1.55 -1.91 -2.36
CA LEU A 66 1.09 -1.98 -3.75
C LEU A 66 -0.27 -1.25 -3.93
N ALA A 67 -1.12 -1.26 -2.92
CA ALA A 67 -2.40 -0.54 -2.92
C ALA A 67 -2.26 1.00 -3.00
N ALA A 68 -1.05 1.53 -2.79
CA ALA A 68 -0.77 2.96 -2.93
C ALA A 68 -0.68 3.41 -4.40
N VAL A 69 -0.47 2.47 -5.32
CA VAL A 69 -0.24 2.75 -6.75
C VAL A 69 -1.16 1.96 -7.67
N VAL A 70 -1.71 0.83 -7.21
CA VAL A 70 -2.72 0.05 -7.93
C VAL A 70 -4.00 0.01 -7.08
N ALA A 71 -5.09 0.55 -7.62
CA ALA A 71 -6.38 0.54 -6.95
C ALA A 71 -6.89 -0.91 -6.80
N ALA A 72 -7.04 -1.37 -5.55
CA ALA A 72 -7.58 -2.68 -5.24
C ALA A 72 -9.01 -2.55 -4.68
N PRO A 73 -9.96 -3.42 -5.10
CA PRO A 73 -11.27 -3.50 -4.45
C PRO A 73 -11.11 -3.68 -2.94
N THR A 74 -12.03 -3.12 -2.15
CA THR A 74 -12.07 -3.23 -0.67
C THR A 74 -11.02 -2.44 0.12
N ARG A 75 -10.10 -1.72 -0.55
CA ARG A 75 -8.97 -1.02 0.10
C ARG A 75 -8.97 0.49 -0.13
N THR A 76 -10.15 1.09 -0.24
CA THR A 76 -10.27 2.51 -0.64
C THR A 76 -9.62 3.47 0.37
N LEU A 77 -9.86 3.31 1.68
CA LEU A 77 -9.27 4.20 2.70
C LEU A 77 -7.81 3.84 2.97
N TYR A 78 -7.50 2.55 3.17
CA TYR A 78 -6.12 2.10 3.33
C TYR A 78 -5.22 2.52 2.15
N GLY A 79 -5.67 2.25 0.92
CA GLY A 79 -4.94 2.59 -0.31
C GLY A 79 -4.71 4.09 -0.43
N SER A 80 -5.76 4.90 -0.24
CA SER A 80 -5.64 6.36 -0.35
C SER A 80 -4.67 6.96 0.67
N THR A 81 -4.70 6.50 1.93
CA THR A 81 -3.76 6.98 2.96
C THR A 81 -2.31 6.57 2.67
N LYS A 82 -2.09 5.36 2.14
CA LYS A 82 -0.76 4.92 1.70
C LYS A 82 -0.28 5.67 0.44
N SER A 83 -1.17 6.01 -0.49
CA SER A 83 -0.85 6.89 -1.63
C SER A 83 -0.44 8.28 -1.18
N ALA A 84 -1.15 8.88 -0.22
CA ALA A 84 -0.82 10.20 0.31
C ALA A 84 0.58 10.22 0.96
N ALA A 85 0.89 9.20 1.77
CA ALA A 85 2.21 9.08 2.40
C ALA A 85 3.33 8.82 1.38
N LEU A 86 3.05 8.00 0.35
CA LEU A 86 4.00 7.77 -0.74
C LEU A 86 4.31 9.07 -1.48
N MET A 87 3.30 9.86 -1.83
CA MET A 87 3.48 11.15 -2.50
C MET A 87 4.29 12.11 -1.62
N LEU A 88 3.96 12.22 -0.33
CA LEU A 88 4.70 13.05 0.62
C LEU A 88 6.20 12.72 0.60
N TYR A 89 6.57 11.44 0.75
CA TYR A 89 7.99 11.08 0.78
C TYR A 89 8.66 11.15 -0.60
N GLN A 90 7.92 10.97 -1.69
CA GLN A 90 8.46 11.21 -3.03
C GLN A 90 8.81 12.68 -3.22
N SER A 91 7.96 13.62 -2.77
CA SER A 91 8.28 15.05 -2.76
C SER A 91 9.49 15.36 -1.89
N LEU A 92 9.54 14.83 -0.66
CA LEU A 92 10.70 14.99 0.23
C LEU A 92 12.00 14.45 -0.39
N SER A 93 11.94 13.38 -1.19
CA SER A 93 13.11 12.85 -1.89
C SER A 93 13.69 13.79 -2.94
N ILE A 94 12.86 14.69 -3.49
CA ILE A 94 13.26 15.74 -4.43
C ILE A 94 13.83 16.92 -3.66
N GLU A 95 13.17 17.31 -2.55
CA GLU A 95 13.59 18.42 -1.68
C GLU A 95 14.92 18.13 -0.95
N HIS A 96 15.21 16.86 -0.65
CA HIS A 96 16.39 16.43 0.10
C HIS A 96 17.27 15.43 -0.67
N PRO A 97 17.93 15.85 -1.77
CA PRO A 97 18.66 14.94 -2.68
C PRO A 97 19.90 14.28 -2.04
N ARG A 98 20.38 14.78 -0.89
CA ARG A 98 21.49 14.16 -0.15
C ARG A 98 21.06 12.97 0.71
N ILE A 99 19.76 12.78 0.93
CA ILE A 99 19.19 11.65 1.68
C ILE A 99 18.70 10.61 0.68
N ARG A 100 19.07 9.34 0.89
CA ARG A 100 18.55 8.25 0.05
C ARG A 100 17.16 7.87 0.53
N PHE A 101 16.18 7.88 -0.37
CA PHE A 101 14.83 7.44 -0.07
C PHE A 101 14.54 6.10 -0.74
N SER A 102 13.99 5.17 0.05
CA SER A 102 13.53 3.86 -0.41
C SER A 102 12.03 3.68 -0.12
N PHE A 103 11.30 3.17 -1.11
CA PHE A 103 9.87 2.93 -1.08
C PHE A 103 9.62 1.45 -1.28
N ILE A 104 9.05 0.79 -0.27
CA ILE A 104 8.71 -0.64 -0.35
C ILE A 104 7.21 -0.75 -0.62
N LEU A 105 6.85 -1.40 -1.73
CA LEU A 105 5.46 -1.56 -2.19
C LEU A 105 5.09 -3.05 -2.21
N PRO A 106 4.82 -3.65 -1.04
CA PRO A 106 4.40 -5.03 -0.97
C PRO A 106 2.92 -5.21 -1.30
N SER A 107 2.61 -6.35 -1.91
CA SER A 107 1.27 -6.94 -1.92
C SER A 107 0.92 -7.49 -0.52
N THR A 108 -0.07 -8.36 -0.42
CA THR A 108 -0.48 -8.95 0.86
C THR A 108 0.71 -9.63 1.56
N VAL A 109 0.97 -9.24 2.81
CA VAL A 109 1.97 -9.83 3.72
C VAL A 109 1.26 -10.73 4.72
N GLU A 110 1.90 -11.84 5.12
CA GLU A 110 1.30 -12.82 6.03
C GLU A 110 1.04 -12.30 7.46
N GLY A 111 0.00 -12.88 8.08
CA GLY A 111 -0.40 -12.71 9.48
C GLY A 111 -1.40 -11.60 9.76
N ASP A 112 -1.59 -11.28 11.04
CA ASP A 112 -2.75 -10.53 11.56
C ASP A 112 -2.74 -9.01 11.30
N PHE A 113 -1.84 -8.49 10.48
CA PHE A 113 -1.82 -7.06 10.16
C PHE A 113 -3.15 -6.58 9.53
N ARG A 114 -3.92 -7.52 8.95
CA ARG A 114 -5.24 -7.29 8.36
C ARG A 114 -6.41 -7.53 9.33
N SER A 115 -6.17 -8.01 10.56
CA SER A 115 -7.22 -8.24 11.56
C SER A 115 -7.64 -6.95 12.28
N GLY A 116 -6.73 -6.00 12.44
CA GLY A 116 -7.00 -4.66 12.99
C GLY A 116 -7.55 -3.67 11.97
N ALA A 117 -8.36 -4.15 11.01
CA ALA A 117 -8.81 -3.47 9.78
C ALA A 117 -8.69 -1.93 9.84
N VAL A 118 -7.67 -1.39 9.17
CA VAL A 118 -7.49 0.06 8.96
C VAL A 118 -8.75 0.70 8.35
N ASP A 119 -9.54 -0.10 7.63
CA ASP A 119 -10.80 0.28 7.01
C ASP A 119 -12.04 0.05 7.93
N GLY A 120 -11.87 -0.29 9.21
CA GLY A 120 -12.91 -0.33 10.25
C GLY A 120 -14.04 -1.38 10.12
N GLY A 121 -14.04 -2.20 9.07
CA GLY A 121 -15.03 -3.27 8.89
C GLY A 121 -14.52 -4.67 9.22
N PRO A 122 -15.39 -5.72 9.27
CA PRO A 122 -14.96 -7.08 9.55
C PRO A 122 -13.85 -7.55 8.61
N VAL A 123 -13.00 -8.42 9.16
CA VAL A 123 -11.91 -9.11 8.44
C VAL A 123 -12.53 -10.00 7.37
N ARG A 124 -12.25 -9.71 6.10
CA ARG A 124 -13.03 -10.25 4.96
C ARG A 124 -12.18 -10.95 3.90
N GLU A 125 -11.00 -11.45 4.25
CA GLU A 125 -10.07 -12.03 3.28
C GLU A 125 -9.60 -13.43 3.69
N GLN A 126 -9.40 -14.29 2.70
CA GLN A 126 -8.90 -15.65 2.89
C GLN A 126 -7.54 -15.63 3.60
N ASP A 127 -7.33 -16.60 4.49
CA ASP A 127 -6.17 -16.74 5.38
C ASP A 127 -4.84 -16.23 4.75
N PRO A 128 -4.35 -15.03 5.15
CA PRO A 128 -3.13 -14.43 4.61
C PRO A 128 -1.88 -15.30 4.84
N ALA A 129 -1.93 -16.27 5.76
CA ALA A 129 -0.83 -17.20 5.99
C ALA A 129 -0.59 -18.15 4.80
N LYS A 130 -1.61 -18.40 3.97
CA LYS A 130 -1.54 -19.35 2.86
C LYS A 130 -0.94 -18.79 1.57
N SER A 131 -1.10 -17.49 1.30
CA SER A 131 -0.69 -16.88 0.01
C SER A 131 0.03 -15.54 0.13
N GLY A 132 0.16 -14.98 1.34
CA GLY A 132 0.85 -13.71 1.56
C GLY A 132 2.38 -13.82 1.47
N LEU A 133 3.03 -12.70 1.17
CA LEU A 133 4.47 -12.55 1.29
C LEU A 133 4.92 -12.83 2.72
N LYS A 134 6.01 -13.58 2.86
CA LYS A 134 6.58 -13.88 4.18
C LYS A 134 7.10 -12.59 4.85
N ARG A 135 6.83 -12.40 6.15
CA ARG A 135 7.27 -11.18 6.88
C ARG A 135 8.78 -11.00 6.81
N GLY A 136 9.53 -12.08 7.01
CA GLY A 136 10.98 -12.08 6.92
C GLY A 136 11.49 -11.71 5.51
N THR A 137 10.74 -12.04 4.46
CA THR A 137 11.09 -11.65 3.08
C THR A 137 10.92 -10.14 2.87
N VAL A 138 9.85 -9.55 3.38
CA VAL A 138 9.62 -8.09 3.31
C VAL A 138 10.66 -7.35 4.15
N ALA A 139 10.96 -7.83 5.36
CA ALA A 139 11.98 -7.23 6.23
C ALA A 139 13.37 -7.25 5.57
N LYS A 140 13.78 -8.39 4.98
CA LYS A 140 15.04 -8.49 4.21
C LYS A 140 15.08 -7.54 3.02
N ALA A 141 13.95 -7.36 2.33
CA ALA A 141 13.86 -6.39 1.23
C ALA A 141 14.02 -4.94 1.73
N CYS A 142 13.45 -4.60 2.89
CA CYS A 142 13.61 -3.28 3.49
C CYS A 142 15.08 -2.99 3.82
N LEU A 143 15.78 -3.93 4.48
CA LEU A 143 17.19 -3.78 4.84
C LEU A 143 18.06 -3.57 3.59
N ARG A 144 17.91 -4.45 2.59
CA ARG A 144 18.67 -4.32 1.33
C ARG A 144 18.40 -3.01 0.60
N ALA A 145 17.16 -2.52 0.63
CA ALA A 145 16.82 -1.26 -0.01
C ALA A 145 17.57 -0.08 0.63
N VAL A 146 17.65 -0.06 1.97
CA VAL A 146 18.43 0.94 2.72
C VAL A 146 19.92 0.81 2.43
N ASP A 147 20.47 -0.40 2.56
CA ASP A 147 21.89 -0.66 2.38
C ASP A 147 22.37 -0.28 0.98
N TRP A 148 21.60 -0.62 -0.05
CA TRP A 148 21.96 -0.39 -1.45
C TRP A 148 21.42 0.93 -2.01
N GLY A 149 20.63 1.69 -1.25
CA GLY A 149 19.96 2.90 -1.75
C GLY A 149 18.97 2.62 -2.88
N THR A 150 18.34 1.45 -2.90
CA THR A 150 17.34 1.11 -3.93
C THR A 150 16.08 1.94 -3.71
N ARG A 151 15.68 2.69 -4.73
CA ARG A 151 14.54 3.63 -4.63
C ARG A 151 13.19 2.94 -4.54
N ASP A 152 12.77 2.19 -5.57
CA ASP A 152 11.44 1.58 -5.62
C ASP A 152 11.53 0.05 -5.60
N VAL A 153 10.93 -0.58 -4.59
CA VAL A 153 10.91 -2.04 -4.43
C VAL A 153 9.48 -2.56 -4.45
N PHE A 154 9.06 -3.05 -5.61
CA PHE A 154 7.78 -3.74 -5.77
C PHE A 154 7.91 -5.19 -5.32
N MET A 155 6.96 -5.65 -4.51
CA MET A 155 6.92 -7.04 -4.08
C MET A 155 5.51 -7.61 -4.29
N PRO A 156 5.33 -8.56 -5.21
CA PRO A 156 6.29 -9.06 -6.20
C PRO A 156 6.77 -8.03 -7.24
N SER A 157 7.95 -8.25 -7.82
CA SER A 157 8.62 -7.30 -8.74
C SER A 157 7.88 -7.06 -10.06
N TYR A 158 7.12 -8.05 -10.54
CA TYR A 158 6.34 -7.93 -11.79
C TYR A 158 5.24 -6.86 -11.73
N TYR A 159 4.79 -6.47 -10.53
CA TYR A 159 3.84 -5.37 -10.37
C TYR A 159 4.42 -4.00 -10.75
N ARG A 160 5.75 -3.88 -10.84
CA ARG A 160 6.39 -2.68 -11.37
C ARG A 160 5.93 -2.39 -12.80
N LEU A 161 5.89 -3.43 -13.65
CA LEU A 161 5.38 -3.32 -15.02
C LEU A 161 3.85 -3.27 -15.04
N GLY A 162 3.18 -4.09 -14.22
CA GLY A 162 1.72 -4.10 -14.13
C GLY A 162 1.12 -2.73 -13.78
N HIS A 163 1.78 -1.96 -12.91
CA HIS A 163 1.39 -0.58 -12.61
C HIS A 163 1.49 0.35 -13.83
N LEU A 164 2.54 0.22 -14.65
CA LEU A 164 2.68 1.05 -15.86
C LEU A 164 1.61 0.72 -16.91
N ILE A 165 1.31 -0.58 -17.08
CA ILE A 165 0.26 -1.05 -17.97
C ILE A 165 -1.11 -0.48 -17.55
N PHE A 166 -1.38 -0.43 -16.25
CA PHE A 166 -2.61 0.17 -15.72
C PHE A 166 -2.80 1.63 -16.17
N TRP A 167 -1.74 2.45 -16.16
CA TRP A 167 -1.83 3.85 -16.58
C TRP A 167 -2.04 4.02 -18.09
N ILE A 168 -1.43 3.16 -18.90
CA ILE A 168 -1.53 3.23 -20.36
C ILE A 168 -2.89 2.69 -20.85
N TRP A 169 -3.42 1.66 -20.19
CA TRP A 169 -4.65 1.00 -20.61
C TRP A 169 -5.62 0.77 -19.44
N PRO A 170 -6.25 1.83 -18.91
CA PRO A 170 -7.15 1.72 -17.76
C PRO A 170 -8.38 0.83 -18.02
N GLY A 171 -8.84 0.71 -19.27
CA GLY A 171 -9.98 -0.13 -19.66
C GLY A 171 -9.74 -1.65 -19.56
N LEU A 172 -8.49 -2.10 -19.53
CA LEU A 172 -8.12 -3.53 -19.48
C LEU A 172 -8.41 -4.14 -18.10
N TYR A 173 -8.55 -3.29 -17.08
CA TYR A 173 -8.83 -3.66 -15.70
C TYR A 173 -10.33 -3.75 -15.38
N HIS A 174 -11.19 -3.04 -16.13
CA HIS A 174 -12.64 -3.02 -15.90
C HIS A 174 -13.34 -4.30 -16.40
N HIS A 175 -12.75 -5.00 -17.36
CA HIS A 175 -13.19 -6.31 -17.81
C HIS A 175 -12.30 -7.38 -17.15
N HIS A 176 -12.89 -8.50 -16.71
CA HIS A 176 -12.31 -9.64 -15.99
C HIS A 176 -10.99 -10.26 -16.51
N LEU A 177 -10.41 -9.73 -17.58
CA LEU A 177 -9.20 -10.16 -18.26
C LEU A 177 -7.93 -10.02 -17.44
N LEU A 178 -7.82 -9.10 -16.49
CA LEU A 178 -6.58 -8.94 -15.72
C LEU A 178 -6.43 -9.96 -14.58
N HIS A 179 -7.54 -10.47 -14.05
CA HIS A 179 -7.52 -11.68 -13.22
C HIS A 179 -7.05 -12.90 -14.01
N ILE A 180 -7.47 -13.01 -15.27
CA ILE A 180 -7.05 -14.08 -16.19
C ILE A 180 -5.58 -13.90 -16.60
N LEU A 181 -5.13 -12.69 -16.93
CA LEU A 181 -3.72 -12.42 -17.29
C LEU A 181 -2.78 -12.64 -16.10
N LEU A 182 -3.19 -12.25 -14.89
CA LEU A 182 -2.43 -12.55 -13.68
C LEU A 182 -2.48 -14.05 -13.35
N GLN A 183 -3.60 -14.76 -13.53
CA GLN A 183 -3.66 -16.22 -13.36
C GLN A 183 -2.87 -16.98 -14.43
N VAL A 184 -2.88 -16.54 -15.69
CA VAL A 184 -2.12 -17.13 -16.80
C VAL A 184 -0.62 -16.91 -16.59
N LEU A 185 -0.20 -15.71 -16.18
CA LEU A 185 1.18 -15.46 -15.79
C LEU A 185 1.55 -16.26 -14.52
N TYR A 186 0.63 -16.44 -13.57
CA TYR A 186 0.85 -17.27 -12.38
C TYR A 186 1.02 -18.76 -12.72
N SER A 187 0.24 -19.29 -13.67
CA SER A 187 0.32 -20.69 -14.13
C SER A 187 1.53 -20.95 -15.03
N VAL A 188 1.94 -19.99 -15.86
CA VAL A 188 3.13 -20.13 -16.72
C VAL A 188 4.41 -20.13 -15.87
N PHE A 189 4.50 -19.32 -14.80
CA PHE A 189 5.72 -19.19 -14.01
C PHE A 189 5.92 -20.21 -12.88
N ILE A 190 4.88 -20.93 -12.43
CA ILE A 190 5.07 -22.08 -11.52
C ILE A 190 5.64 -23.30 -12.26
N THR A 191 5.41 -23.41 -13.57
CA THR A 191 5.90 -24.55 -14.36
C THR A 191 7.39 -24.45 -14.69
N GLU A 192 8.04 -23.30 -14.50
CA GLU A 192 9.49 -23.11 -14.72
C GLU A 192 10.36 -23.15 -13.45
N ARG A 193 9.78 -23.47 -12.27
CA ARG A 193 10.54 -23.65 -11.01
C ARG A 193 10.15 -24.91 -10.24
N SER A 194 9.91 -26.00 -10.96
CA SER A 194 10.00 -27.37 -10.42
C SER A 194 11.30 -28.02 -10.87
#